data_AF-A0A0U2WE83-F1
#
_entry.id   AF-A0A0U2WE83-F1
#
_cell.length_a   1.000
_cell.length_b   1.000
_cell.length_c   1.000
_cell.angle_alpha   90.00
_cell.angle_beta   90.00
_cell.angle_gamma   90.00
#
_symmetry.space_group_name_H-M   'P 1'
#
loop_
_entity.id
_entity.type
_entity.pdbx_description
1 polymer ?
#
loop_
_entity_poly.entity_id
_entity_poly.type
_entity_poly.pdbx_seq_one_letter_code
_entity_poly.pdbx_strand_id
1 'polypeptide(L)'
;METIRLFSPNGKNYYNNVQFEYVNANNEVFNIIQQKIEGESAGIKVEMTTGSGEYKDVFINGHAAILMTPMEGNTNLEWLTDDRILVRISGRLGESEILKLGSSLK
;
A
#
# COMPACT_ATOMS: atom_id res chain seq x y z
N MET A 1 15.37 14.94 -8.42
CA MET A 1 14.19 15.82 -8.46
C MET A 1 13.01 14.92 -8.12
N GLU A 2 12.41 15.07 -6.95
CA GLU A 2 11.29 14.24 -6.53
C GLU A 2 10.03 14.72 -7.25
N THR A 3 9.29 13.79 -7.86
CA THR A 3 8.05 14.11 -8.57
C THR A 3 6.92 13.31 -7.95
N ILE A 4 5.81 14.00 -7.62
CA ILE A 4 4.58 13.39 -7.12
C ILE A 4 3.54 13.46 -8.24
N ARG A 5 2.93 12.33 -8.59
CA ARG A 5 1.79 12.29 -9.51
C ARG A 5 0.54 11.84 -8.76
N LEU A 6 -0.55 12.56 -8.97
CA LEU A 6 -1.86 12.25 -8.39
C LEU A 6 -2.79 11.74 -9.48
N PHE A 7 -3.36 10.56 -9.27
CA PHE A 7 -4.32 9.97 -10.19
C PHE A 7 -5.69 9.85 -9.54
N SER A 8 -6.73 10.29 -10.26
CA SER A 8 -8.14 10.12 -9.88
C SER A 8 -8.81 9.19 -10.90
N PRO A 9 -9.33 8.03 -10.49
CA PRO A 9 -10.04 7.15 -11.40
C PRO A 9 -11.43 7.73 -11.70
N ASN A 10 -11.60 8.22 -12.93
CA ASN A 10 -12.87 8.48 -13.62
C ASN A 10 -13.84 9.50 -12.98
N GLY A 11 -13.70 10.78 -13.36
CA GLY A 11 -14.75 11.71 -13.82
C GLY A 11 -16.14 11.85 -13.17
N LYS A 12 -16.51 11.13 -12.10
CA LYS A 12 -17.82 11.21 -11.43
C LYS A 12 -17.66 11.11 -9.91
N ASN A 13 -17.79 12.25 -9.24
CA ASN A 13 -18.27 12.55 -7.86
C ASN A 13 -18.14 11.55 -6.68
N TYR A 14 -17.41 10.45 -6.78
CA TYR A 14 -17.14 9.54 -5.68
C TYR A 14 -15.63 9.34 -5.57
N TYR A 15 -15.01 10.09 -4.66
CA TYR A 15 -13.60 9.98 -4.30
C TYR A 15 -13.37 8.68 -3.50
N ASN A 16 -13.51 7.54 -4.16
CA ASN A 16 -13.38 6.24 -3.51
C ASN A 16 -11.96 5.67 -3.65
N ASN A 17 -11.09 6.29 -4.45
CA ASN A 17 -9.71 5.84 -4.64
C ASN A 17 -8.80 7.03 -5.00
N VAL A 18 -7.66 7.14 -4.31
CA VAL A 18 -6.60 8.10 -4.60
C VAL A 18 -5.28 7.33 -4.71
N GLN A 19 -4.54 7.60 -5.78
CA GLN A 19 -3.19 7.05 -5.99
C GLN A 19 -2.16 8.18 -6.06
N PHE A 20 -1.12 8.05 -5.24
CA PHE A 20 0.08 8.87 -5.26
C PHE A 20 1.25 8.03 -5.75
N GLU A 21 1.90 8.48 -6.81
CA GLU A 21 3.14 7.90 -7.30
C GLU A 21 4.30 8.85 -7.00
N TYR A 22 5.35 8.31 -6.39
CA TYR A 22 6.57 9.02 -6.06
C TYR A 22 7.74 8.39 -6.79
N VAL A 23 8.60 9.25 -7.34
CA VAL A 23 9.83 8.84 -8.02
C VAL A 23 11.03 9.45 -7.31
N ASN A 24 11.96 8.60 -6.86
CA ASN A 24 13.18 9.06 -6.19
C ASN A 24 14.29 9.43 -7.21
N ALA A 25 15.46 9.84 -6.71
CA ALA A 25 16.59 10.25 -7.55
C ALA A 25 17.16 9.11 -8.43
N ASN A 26 16.90 7.85 -8.08
CA ASN A 26 17.35 6.66 -8.80
C ASN A 26 16.31 6.16 -9.83
N ASN A 27 15.24 6.92 -10.09
CA ASN A 27 14.07 6.50 -10.87
C ASN A 27 13.32 5.28 -10.28
N GLU A 28 13.50 5.01 -9.00
CA GLU A 28 12.71 4.00 -8.31
C GLU A 28 11.36 4.60 -7.95
N VAL A 29 10.31 3.79 -8.16
CA VAL A 29 8.93 4.20 -7.98
C VAL A 29 8.37 3.53 -6.75
N PHE A 30 7.67 4.30 -5.92
CA PHE A 30 6.73 3.75 -4.95
C PHE A 30 5.36 4.40 -5.09
N ASN A 31 4.34 3.63 -4.76
CA ASN A 31 2.95 4.01 -4.86
C ASN A 31 2.29 3.94 -3.50
N ILE A 32 1.44 4.92 -3.21
CA ILE A 32 0.49 4.90 -2.10
C ILE A 32 -0.90 4.93 -2.70
N ILE A 33 -1.72 3.93 -2.40
CA ILE A 33 -3.11 3.84 -2.83
C ILE A 33 -3.98 3.88 -1.59
N GLN A 34 -4.98 4.76 -1.58
CA GLN A 34 -6.00 4.82 -0.55
C GLN A 34 -7.36 4.59 -1.20
N GLN A 35 -8.06 3.55 -0.77
CA GLN A 35 -9.35 3.18 -1.31
C GLN A 35 -10.40 3.10 -0.19
N LYS A 36 -11.47 3.87 -0.31
CA LYS A 36 -12.64 3.71 0.57
C LYS A 36 -13.36 2.42 0.22
N ILE A 37 -13.57 1.56 1.21
CA ILE A 37 -14.26 0.28 1.05
C ILE A 37 -15.72 0.44 1.49
N GLU A 38 -16.63 0.26 0.55
CA GLU A 38 -18.09 0.25 0.78
C GLU A 38 -18.61 -1.19 0.64
N GLY A 39 -19.61 -1.58 1.45
CA GLY A 39 -20.18 -2.94 1.42
C GLY A 39 -19.36 -3.98 2.20
N GLU A 40 -19.60 -5.27 1.95
CA GLU A 40 -18.83 -6.36 2.57
C GLU A 40 -17.50 -6.57 1.84
N SER A 41 -16.44 -6.88 2.58
CA SER A 41 -15.16 -7.26 1.98
C SER A 41 -15.28 -8.66 1.36
N ALA A 42 -14.88 -8.79 0.11
CA ALA A 42 -14.62 -10.11 -0.47
C ALA A 42 -13.58 -10.86 0.39
N GLY A 43 -13.67 -12.19 0.43
CA GLY A 43 -12.83 -13.08 1.24
C GLY A 43 -11.34 -13.07 0.89
N ILE A 44 -10.70 -14.24 0.83
CA ILE A 44 -9.23 -14.36 0.64
C ILE A 44 -8.76 -13.47 -0.51
N LYS A 45 -7.89 -12.51 -0.19
CA LYS A 45 -7.47 -11.46 -1.11
C LYS A 45 -6.24 -11.85 -1.94
N VAL A 46 -5.33 -12.59 -1.35
CA VAL A 46 -4.09 -13.04 -1.98
C VAL A 46 -3.75 -14.42 -1.44
N GLU A 47 -3.50 -15.36 -2.34
CA GLU A 47 -2.78 -16.60 -2.06
C GLU A 47 -1.40 -16.47 -2.71
N MET A 48 -0.33 -16.71 -1.95
CA MET A 48 1.01 -16.88 -2.53
C MET A 48 1.44 -18.32 -2.29
N THR A 49 2.03 -18.92 -3.31
CA THR A 49 2.63 -20.24 -3.20
C THR A 49 3.88 -20.19 -2.31
N THR A 50 4.07 -21.24 -1.52
CA THR A 50 5.26 -21.46 -0.70
C THR A 50 6.52 -21.23 -1.54
N GLY A 51 7.39 -20.31 -1.08
CA GLY A 51 8.63 -19.94 -1.76
C GLY A 51 8.58 -18.65 -2.58
N SER A 52 7.43 -17.95 -2.65
CA SER A 52 7.34 -16.68 -3.42
C SER A 52 7.75 -15.43 -2.62
N GLY A 53 8.03 -15.56 -1.32
CA GLY A 53 8.35 -14.45 -0.43
C GLY A 53 7.99 -14.71 1.03
N GLU A 54 8.02 -13.65 1.83
CA GLU A 54 7.65 -13.64 3.25
C GLU A 54 6.40 -12.78 3.51
N TYR A 55 5.56 -13.25 4.43
CA TYR A 55 4.50 -12.45 5.04
C TYR A 55 4.82 -12.19 6.51
N LYS A 56 4.54 -10.97 6.95
CA LYS A 56 4.65 -10.59 8.35
C LYS A 56 3.40 -9.81 8.75
N ASP A 57 2.79 -10.25 9.84
CA ASP A 57 1.80 -9.43 10.54
C ASP A 57 2.55 -8.31 11.27
N VAL A 58 2.21 -7.07 10.96
CA VAL A 58 2.79 -5.87 11.55
C VAL A 58 1.68 -4.94 12.02
N PHE A 59 2.03 -3.87 12.74
CA PHE A 59 1.07 -2.85 13.15
C PHE A 59 1.47 -1.49 12.58
N ILE A 60 0.51 -0.80 11.97
CA ILE A 60 0.66 0.57 11.46
C ILE A 60 -0.35 1.46 12.17
N ASN A 61 0.14 2.39 12.99
CA ASN A 61 -0.70 3.31 13.76
C ASN A 61 -1.83 2.62 14.53
N GLY A 62 -1.54 1.46 15.15
CA GLY A 62 -2.51 0.66 15.90
C GLY A 62 -3.37 -0.30 15.09
N HIS A 63 -3.32 -0.24 13.75
CA HIS A 63 -4.06 -1.14 12.87
C HIS A 63 -3.22 -2.36 12.51
N ALA A 64 -3.84 -3.54 12.51
CA ALA A 64 -3.22 -4.74 11.98
C ALA A 64 -2.96 -4.57 10.49
N ALA A 65 -1.75 -4.92 10.06
CA ALA A 65 -1.26 -4.72 8.71
C ALA A 65 -0.53 -5.97 8.24
N ILE A 66 -0.54 -6.17 6.92
CA ILE A 66 0.19 -7.25 6.27
C ILE A 66 1.36 -6.62 5.51
N LEU A 67 2.57 -7.05 5.86
CA LEU A 67 3.78 -6.78 5.09
C LEU A 67 4.10 -8.02 4.25
N MET A 68 4.23 -7.82 2.95
CA MET A 68 4.60 -8.84 1.98
C MET A 68 5.92 -8.45 1.31
N THR A 69 6.93 -9.28 1.47
CA THR A 69 8.25 -9.10 0.87
C THR A 69 8.50 -10.26 -0.09
N PRO A 70 8.20 -10.11 -1.40
CA PRO A 70 8.45 -11.16 -2.38
C PRO A 70 9.96 -11.35 -2.59
N MET A 71 10.38 -12.52 -3.09
CA MET A 71 11.79 -12.75 -3.46
C MET A 71 12.27 -11.79 -4.56
N GLU A 72 11.37 -11.45 -5.49
CA GLU A 72 11.59 -10.47 -6.54
C GLU A 72 10.36 -9.57 -6.68
N GLY A 73 10.59 -8.30 -7.02
CA GLY A 73 9.53 -7.31 -7.22
C GLY A 73 9.43 -6.29 -6.09
N ASN A 74 8.22 -5.83 -5.82
CA ASN A 74 7.96 -4.76 -4.86
C ASN A 74 7.59 -5.32 -3.50
N THR A 75 8.11 -4.70 -2.44
CA THR A 75 7.58 -4.85 -1.09
C THR A 75 6.21 -4.18 -1.02
N ASN A 76 5.24 -4.85 -0.39
CA ASN A 76 3.88 -4.35 -0.24
C ASN A 76 3.49 -4.29 1.23
N LEU A 77 2.90 -3.18 1.65
CA LEU A 77 2.34 -3.00 2.98
C LEU A 77 0.88 -2.59 2.83
N GLU A 78 -0.02 -3.27 3.54
CA GLU A 78 -1.44 -3.01 3.47
C GLU A 78 -2.10 -3.04 4.85
N TRP A 79 -3.01 -2.11 5.11
CA TRP A 79 -3.88 -2.12 6.29
C TRP A 79 -5.22 -1.44 6.00
N LEU A 80 -6.20 -1.76 6.85
CA LEU A 80 -7.51 -1.12 6.85
C LEU A 80 -7.61 -0.20 8.07
N THR A 81 -7.98 1.06 7.83
CA THR A 81 -8.25 2.04 8.89
C THR A 81 -9.66 1.88 9.47
N ASP A 82 -9.91 2.45 10.65
CA ASP A 82 -11.24 2.51 11.27
C ASP A 82 -12.31 3.15 10.37
N ASP A 83 -11.91 4.12 9.53
CA ASP A 83 -12.78 4.79 8.55
C ASP A 83 -13.04 3.95 7.28
N ARG A 84 -12.65 2.67 7.30
CA ARG A 84 -12.76 1.73 6.17
C ARG A 84 -12.00 2.19 4.93
N ILE A 85 -10.90 2.90 5.12
CA ILE A 85 -9.95 3.23 4.05
C ILE A 85 -8.89 2.14 4.04
N LEU A 86 -8.83 1.40 2.94
CA LEU A 86 -7.76 0.48 2.65
C LEU A 86 -6.56 1.25 2.12
N VAL A 87 -5.44 1.19 2.85
CA VAL A 87 -4.19 1.82 2.45
C VAL A 87 -3.24 0.73 1.95
N ARG A 88 -2.62 0.97 0.79
CA ARG A 88 -1.57 0.12 0.22
C ARG A 88 -0.37 0.96 -0.11
N ILE A 89 0.80 0.51 0.32
CA ILE A 89 2.08 1.04 -0.12
C ILE A 89 2.78 -0.08 -0.89
N SER A 90 3.30 0.24 -2.08
CA SER A 90 4.05 -0.71 -2.91
C SER A 90 5.25 -0.04 -3.55
N GLY A 91 6.42 -0.66 -3.46
CA GLY A 91 7.62 -0.16 -4.13
C GLY A 91 8.87 -0.97 -3.81
N ARG A 92 9.99 -0.61 -4.43
CA ARG A 92 11.32 -1.12 -4.09
C ARG A 92 11.83 -0.43 -2.83
N LEU A 93 11.20 -0.73 -1.71
CA LEU A 93 11.54 -0.19 -0.39
C LEU A 93 11.94 -1.35 0.53
N GLY A 94 12.99 -1.14 1.33
CA GLY A 94 13.31 -2.07 2.40
C GLY A 94 12.21 -2.09 3.47
N GLU A 95 12.14 -3.17 4.25
CA GLU A 95 11.15 -3.33 5.32
C GLU A 95 11.12 -2.13 6.28
N SER A 96 12.28 -1.67 6.74
CA SER A 96 12.34 -0.52 7.66
C SER A 96 11.81 0.78 7.03
N GLU A 97 12.00 0.97 5.72
CA GLU A 97 11.58 2.17 5.00
C GLU A 97 10.08 2.18 4.76
N ILE A 98 9.51 1.05 4.31
CA ILE A 98 8.07 0.95 4.07
C ILE A 98 7.27 1.04 5.37
N LEU A 99 7.78 0.48 6.48
CA LEU A 99 7.16 0.61 7.81
C LEU A 99 7.22 2.05 8.33
N LYS A 100 8.35 2.74 8.13
CA LYS A 100 8.50 4.15 8.48
C LYS A 100 7.54 5.02 7.67
N LEU A 101 7.42 4.77 6.37
CA LEU A 101 6.48 5.47 5.49
C LEU A 101 5.03 5.23 5.95
N GLY A 102 4.64 3.97 6.16
CA GLY A 102 3.30 3.63 6.65
C GLY A 102 2.95 4.33 7.97
N SER A 103 3.88 4.32 8.93
CA SER A 103 3.68 4.96 10.25
C SER A 103 3.63 6.50 10.19
N SER A 104 4.04 7.11 9.07
CA SER A 104 4.00 8.57 8.88
C SER A 104 2.69 9.08 8.28
N LEU A 105 1.91 8.18 7.67
CA LEU A 105 0.57 8.49 7.17
C LEU A 105 -0.39 8.61 8.36
N LYS A 106 -1.16 9.68 8.42
CA LYS A 106 -2.14 9.94 9.48
C LYS A 106 -3.54 9.59 9.02
#